data_AF-A0A482WKK3-F1
#
_entry.id   AF-A0A482WKK3-F1
#
_cell.length_a   1.000
_cell.length_b   1.000
_cell.length_c   1.000
_cell.angle_alpha   90.00
_cell.angle_beta   90.00
_cell.angle_gamma   90.00
#
_symmetry.space_group_name_H-M   'P 1'
#
loop_
_entity.id
_entity.type
_entity.pdbx_description
1 polymer ?
#
loop_
_entity_poly.entity_id
_entity_poly.type
_entity_poly.pdbx_seq_one_letter_code
_entity_poly.pdbx_strand_id
1 'polypeptide(L)'
;MESNNETIDNIESIQTERMKVLKNEFQKAFEDIGKGVSVEEFKTAIGDLQPLKAKPRIVEKLHAKFNALFVSNAIQLLDDFMDEENLDGKFSELSLLTESNAAYEDENAWRPPGRVEKHIRAPLIAEKLKHIENLKLLVEEKEKSVEFFKTKVTRARDHVQLQMKLLDELKDVATNSTVNCETVLAALTKHEI
;
A
#
# COMPACT_ATOMS: atom_id res chain seq x y z
N MET A 1 -3.51 15.85 -0.34
CA MET A 1 -2.94 14.85 -1.29
C MET A 1 -4.11 14.02 -1.75
N GLU A 2 -4.79 14.53 -2.77
CA GLU A 2 -5.89 13.85 -3.45
C GLU A 2 -5.33 12.59 -4.10
N SER A 3 -5.89 11.44 -3.76
CA SER A 3 -5.56 10.18 -4.43
C SER A 3 -6.23 10.21 -5.79
N ASN A 4 -5.43 10.22 -6.84
CA ASN A 4 -5.88 10.00 -8.21
C ASN A 4 -6.40 8.56 -8.33
N ASN A 5 -7.70 8.39 -8.08
CA ASN A 5 -8.49 7.30 -8.64
C ASN A 5 -8.78 7.67 -10.10
N GLU A 6 -7.78 7.51 -10.96
CA GLU A 6 -8.02 7.46 -12.40
C GLU A 6 -8.37 6.02 -12.77
N THR A 7 -9.67 5.79 -12.77
CA THR A 7 -10.44 4.94 -13.68
C THR A 7 -9.60 4.28 -14.77
N ILE A 8 -9.21 3.02 -14.56
CA ILE A 8 -8.74 2.12 -15.63
C ILE A 8 -9.98 1.46 -16.26
N ASP A 9 -10.85 2.28 -16.85
CA ASP A 9 -11.96 1.79 -17.69
C ASP A 9 -11.64 2.15 -19.15
N ASN A 10 -10.80 1.33 -19.77
CA ASN A 10 -10.69 1.06 -21.22
C ASN A 10 -9.27 0.61 -21.55
N ILE A 11 -8.96 -0.63 -21.18
CA ILE A 11 -7.97 -1.38 -21.94
C ILE A 11 -8.82 -2.27 -22.85
N GLU A 12 -8.95 -1.87 -24.11
CA GLU A 12 -9.35 -2.81 -25.17
C GLU A 12 -8.51 -4.07 -24.97
N SER A 13 -9.16 -5.22 -24.80
CA SER A 13 -8.52 -6.52 -24.55
C SER A 13 -7.57 -6.86 -25.69
N ILE A 14 -6.33 -6.38 -25.57
CA ILE A 14 -5.22 -6.88 -26.36
C ILE A 14 -4.94 -8.24 -25.74
N GLN A 15 -5.45 -9.30 -26.38
CA GLN A 15 -5.13 -10.67 -25.99
C GLN A 15 -3.62 -10.79 -25.82
N THR A 16 -3.22 -11.01 -24.57
CA THR A 16 -1.82 -11.11 -24.21
C THR A 16 -1.19 -12.33 -24.87
N GLU A 17 0.12 -12.29 -25.12
CA GLU A 17 0.83 -13.45 -25.68
C GLU A 17 0.62 -14.71 -24.83
N ARG A 18 0.60 -14.54 -23.50
CA ARG A 18 0.31 -15.60 -22.53
C ARG A 18 -1.10 -16.18 -22.72
N MET A 19 -2.10 -15.34 -22.97
CA MET A 19 -3.47 -15.80 -23.24
C MET A 19 -3.53 -16.63 -24.53
N LYS A 20 -2.86 -16.16 -25.59
CA LYS A 20 -2.81 -16.90 -26.86
C LYS A 20 -2.17 -18.28 -26.69
N VAL A 21 -1.06 -18.35 -25.95
CA VAL A 21 -0.42 -19.63 -25.62
C VAL A 21 -1.38 -20.54 -24.86
N LEU A 22 -2.05 -20.03 -23.82
CA LEU A 22 -3.03 -20.81 -23.05
C LEU A 22 -4.15 -21.36 -23.96
N LYS A 23 -4.79 -20.49 -24.74
CA LYS A 23 -5.89 -20.86 -25.64
C LYS A 23 -5.47 -21.92 -26.66
N ASN A 24 -4.28 -21.76 -27.25
CA ASN A 24 -3.74 -22.71 -28.22
C ASN A 24 -3.46 -24.08 -27.59
N GLU A 25 -2.87 -24.12 -26.40
CA GLU A 25 -2.58 -25.39 -25.70
C GLU A 25 -3.87 -26.13 -25.30
N PHE A 26 -4.88 -25.42 -24.80
CA PHE A 26 -6.18 -26.03 -24.48
C PHE A 26 -6.92 -26.50 -25.74
N GLN A 27 -6.93 -25.70 -26.81
CA GLN A 27 -7.53 -26.11 -28.08
C GLN A 27 -6.91 -27.41 -28.59
N LYS A 28 -5.58 -27.49 -28.58
CA LYS A 28 -4.85 -28.70 -28.97
C LYS A 28 -5.22 -29.89 -28.08
N ALA A 29 -5.27 -29.68 -26.76
CA ALA A 29 -5.68 -30.73 -25.83
C ALA A 29 -7.10 -31.24 -26.08
N PHE A 30 -8.05 -30.34 -26.37
CA PHE A 30 -9.43 -30.74 -26.72
C PHE A 30 -9.49 -31.49 -28.05
N GLU A 31 -8.73 -31.08 -29.05
CA GLU A 31 -8.62 -31.81 -30.33
C GLU A 31 -8.03 -33.21 -30.13
N ASP A 32 -7.00 -33.34 -29.29
CA ASP A 32 -6.36 -34.62 -28.99
C ASP A 32 -7.30 -35.54 -28.20
N ILE A 33 -8.06 -35.00 -27.23
CA ILE A 33 -9.11 -35.74 -26.52
C ILE A 33 -10.20 -36.20 -27.49
N GLY A 34 -10.66 -35.32 -28.39
CA GLY A 34 -11.65 -35.66 -29.40
C GLY A 34 -11.18 -36.76 -30.37
N LYS A 35 -9.88 -36.80 -30.66
CA LYS A 35 -9.25 -37.87 -31.48
C LYS A 35 -8.93 -39.14 -30.67
N GLY A 36 -8.95 -39.07 -29.34
CA GLY A 36 -8.59 -40.16 -28.45
C GLY A 36 -9.50 -41.38 -28.55
N VAL A 37 -10.72 -41.23 -29.07
CA VAL A 37 -11.60 -42.34 -29.41
C VAL A 37 -11.63 -42.50 -30.93
N SER A 38 -11.06 -43.60 -31.42
CA SER A 38 -11.11 -43.92 -32.84
C SER A 38 -12.54 -44.26 -33.29
N VAL A 39 -12.80 -44.16 -34.59
CA VAL A 39 -14.09 -44.54 -35.18
C VAL A 39 -14.44 -46.00 -34.87
N GLU A 40 -13.45 -46.89 -34.84
CA GLU A 40 -13.67 -48.33 -34.61
C GLU A 40 -13.96 -48.63 -33.13
N GLU A 41 -13.31 -47.94 -32.20
CA GLU A 41 -13.65 -48.01 -30.77
C GLU A 41 -15.05 -47.45 -30.52
N PHE A 42 -15.40 -46.34 -31.17
CA PHE A 42 -16.73 -45.76 -31.08
C PHE A 42 -17.81 -46.71 -31.63
N LYS A 43 -17.57 -47.33 -32.80
CA LYS A 43 -18.44 -48.35 -33.40
C LYS A 43 -18.61 -49.55 -32.47
N THR A 44 -17.54 -49.99 -31.82
CA THR A 44 -17.57 -51.10 -30.87
C THR A 44 -18.42 -50.73 -29.64
N ALA A 45 -18.20 -49.54 -29.08
CA ALA A 45 -18.93 -49.05 -27.89
C ALA A 45 -20.44 -48.91 -28.12
N ILE A 46 -20.87 -48.51 -29.33
CA ILE A 46 -22.29 -48.35 -29.66
C ILE A 46 -22.88 -49.54 -30.45
N GLY A 47 -22.06 -50.57 -30.70
CA GLY A 47 -22.36 -51.67 -31.64
C GLY A 47 -23.50 -52.59 -31.19
N ASP A 48 -23.83 -52.58 -29.90
CA ASP A 48 -24.96 -53.34 -29.34
C ASP A 48 -26.33 -52.73 -29.71
N LEU A 49 -26.34 -51.48 -30.21
CA LEU A 49 -27.54 -50.83 -30.70
C LEU A 49 -27.86 -51.35 -32.11
N GLN A 50 -28.77 -52.33 -32.18
CA GLN A 50 -29.27 -52.99 -33.39
C GLN A 50 -29.50 -52.05 -34.61
N PRO A 51 -30.11 -50.86 -34.48
CA PRO A 51 -30.33 -49.97 -35.63
C PRO A 51 -29.05 -49.36 -36.22
N LEU A 52 -28.00 -49.22 -35.40
CA LEU A 52 -26.73 -48.59 -35.77
C LEU A 52 -25.74 -49.61 -36.33
N LYS A 53 -25.80 -50.86 -35.87
CA LYS A 53 -25.01 -51.99 -36.40
C LYS A 53 -25.25 -52.23 -37.89
N ALA A 54 -26.50 -52.05 -38.34
CA ALA A 54 -26.88 -52.20 -39.74
C ALA A 54 -26.48 -51.00 -40.63
N LYS A 55 -26.01 -49.88 -40.05
CA LYS A 55 -25.78 -48.61 -40.77
C LYS A 55 -24.44 -47.97 -40.38
N PRO A 56 -23.30 -48.59 -40.75
CA PRO A 56 -21.96 -48.13 -40.34
C PRO A 56 -21.64 -46.69 -40.78
N ARG A 57 -22.13 -46.26 -41.96
CA ARG A 57 -21.98 -44.88 -42.43
C ARG A 57 -22.67 -43.84 -41.53
N ILE A 58 -23.75 -44.22 -40.84
CA ILE A 58 -24.43 -43.34 -39.88
C ILE A 58 -23.58 -43.21 -38.62
N VAL A 59 -22.97 -44.30 -38.17
CA VAL A 59 -22.08 -44.31 -37.00
C VAL A 59 -20.84 -43.43 -37.22
N GLU A 60 -20.23 -43.51 -38.41
CA GLU A 60 -19.10 -42.64 -38.78
C GLU A 60 -19.48 -41.16 -38.77
N LYS A 61 -20.65 -40.82 -39.34
CA LYS A 61 -21.18 -39.45 -39.29
C LYS A 61 -21.50 -39.01 -37.86
N LEU A 62 -22.00 -39.90 -37.02
CA LEU A 62 -22.30 -39.61 -35.62
C LEU A 62 -21.03 -39.34 -34.83
N HIS A 63 -19.98 -40.16 -35.01
CA HIS A 63 -18.66 -39.96 -34.40
C HIS A 63 -18.04 -38.62 -34.79
N ALA A 64 -18.02 -38.32 -36.10
CA ALA A 64 -17.51 -37.04 -36.59
C ALA A 64 -18.28 -35.85 -36.01
N LYS A 65 -19.61 -35.94 -35.93
CA LYS A 65 -20.45 -34.89 -35.35
C LYS A 65 -20.27 -34.77 -33.84
N PHE A 66 -20.11 -35.89 -33.14
CA PHE A 66 -19.83 -35.92 -31.71
C PHE A 66 -18.51 -35.22 -31.40
N ASN A 67 -17.43 -35.55 -32.12
CA ASN A 67 -16.12 -34.93 -31.94
C ASN A 67 -16.16 -33.42 -32.24
N ALA A 68 -16.80 -33.02 -33.34
CA ALA A 68 -16.93 -31.60 -33.68
C ALA A 68 -17.72 -30.82 -32.62
N LEU A 69 -18.83 -31.38 -32.11
CA LEU A 69 -19.62 -30.76 -31.04
C LEU A 69 -18.84 -30.70 -29.72
N PHE A 70 -18.12 -31.77 -29.37
CA PHE A 70 -17.28 -31.81 -28.18
C PHE A 70 -16.23 -30.70 -28.20
N VAL A 71 -15.43 -30.62 -29.28
CA VAL A 71 -14.37 -29.61 -29.41
C VAL A 71 -14.96 -28.19 -29.42
N SER A 72 -16.00 -27.96 -30.21
CA SER A 72 -16.64 -26.63 -30.29
C SER A 72 -17.21 -26.18 -28.94
N ASN A 73 -17.87 -27.06 -28.20
CA ASN A 73 -18.43 -26.73 -26.90
C ASN A 73 -17.34 -26.55 -25.84
N ALA A 74 -16.28 -27.37 -25.88
CA ALA A 74 -15.15 -27.23 -24.96
C ALA A 74 -14.41 -25.90 -25.15
N ILE A 75 -14.22 -25.47 -26.41
CA ILE A 75 -13.64 -24.16 -26.73
C ILE A 75 -14.54 -23.02 -26.24
N GLN A 76 -15.85 -23.12 -26.47
CA GLN A 76 -16.78 -22.10 -25.97
C GLN A 76 -16.77 -22.01 -24.44
N LEU A 77 -16.79 -23.15 -23.74
CA LEU A 77 -16.70 -23.18 -22.28
C LEU A 77 -15.39 -22.59 -21.77
N LEU A 78 -14.29 -22.78 -22.50
CA LEU A 78 -13.02 -22.15 -22.17
C LEU A 78 -13.11 -20.64 -22.37
N ASP A 79 -13.64 -20.17 -23.49
CA ASP A 79 -13.82 -18.73 -23.76
C ASP A 79 -14.69 -18.07 -22.66
N ASP A 80 -15.82 -18.70 -22.31
CA ASP A 80 -16.69 -18.23 -21.23
C ASP A 80 -15.97 -18.18 -19.88
N PHE A 81 -15.17 -19.21 -19.55
CA PHE A 81 -14.37 -19.24 -18.32
C PHE A 81 -13.28 -18.16 -18.29
N MET A 82 -12.61 -17.94 -19.42
CA MET A 82 -11.56 -16.92 -19.53
C MET A 82 -12.14 -15.51 -19.32
N ASP A 83 -13.34 -15.27 -19.86
CA ASP A 83 -14.08 -14.02 -19.68
C ASP A 83 -14.60 -13.86 -18.24
N GLU A 84 -15.23 -14.89 -17.66
CA GLU A 84 -15.76 -14.88 -16.29
C GLU A 84 -14.67 -14.59 -15.26
N GLU A 85 -13.50 -15.21 -15.43
CA GLU A 85 -12.36 -15.04 -14.52
C GLU A 85 -11.48 -13.82 -14.85
N ASN A 86 -11.84 -13.03 -15.87
CA ASN A 86 -11.05 -11.90 -16.37
C ASN A 86 -9.56 -12.27 -16.53
N LEU A 87 -9.29 -13.40 -17.16
CA LEU A 87 -7.92 -13.91 -17.27
C LEU A 87 -7.04 -13.00 -18.15
N ASP A 88 -7.62 -12.33 -19.16
CA ASP A 88 -6.89 -11.36 -19.98
C ASP A 88 -6.35 -10.19 -19.15
N GLY A 89 -7.17 -9.65 -18.24
CA GLY A 89 -6.74 -8.63 -17.30
C GLY A 89 -5.62 -9.13 -16.37
N LYS A 90 -5.79 -10.33 -15.79
CA LYS A 90 -4.79 -10.94 -14.89
C LYS A 90 -3.46 -11.22 -15.61
N PHE A 91 -3.49 -11.70 -16.85
CA PHE A 91 -2.26 -11.92 -17.63
C PHE A 91 -1.60 -10.61 -18.08
N SER A 92 -2.39 -9.57 -18.32
CA SER A 92 -1.87 -8.23 -18.62
C SER A 92 -1.12 -7.66 -17.41
N GLU A 93 -1.75 -7.72 -16.24
CA GLU A 93 -1.12 -7.32 -14.97
C GLU A 93 0.16 -8.12 -14.69
N LEU A 94 0.13 -9.44 -14.90
CA LEU A 94 1.31 -10.29 -14.75
C LEU A 94 2.44 -9.91 -15.72
N SER A 95 2.11 -9.54 -16.96
CA SER A 95 3.09 -9.10 -17.96
C SER A 95 3.75 -7.80 -17.53
N LEU A 96 2.95 -6.82 -17.08
CA LEU A 96 3.45 -5.57 -16.51
C LEU A 96 4.34 -5.81 -15.28
N LEU A 97 3.95 -6.71 -14.37
CA LEU A 97 4.77 -7.08 -13.21
C LEU A 97 6.10 -7.71 -13.63
N THR A 98 6.08 -8.57 -14.66
CA THR A 98 7.28 -9.25 -15.16
C THR A 98 8.24 -8.23 -15.79
N GLU A 99 7.71 -7.34 -16.64
CA GLU A 99 8.49 -6.26 -17.27
C GLU A 99 9.06 -5.28 -16.25
N SER A 100 8.24 -4.87 -15.28
CA SER A 100 8.67 -3.93 -14.22
C SER A 100 9.77 -4.51 -13.32
N ASN A 101 9.88 -5.83 -13.23
CA ASN A 101 10.88 -6.52 -12.43
C ASN A 101 11.97 -7.20 -13.27
N ALA A 102 12.05 -6.95 -14.57
CA ALA A 102 13.04 -7.58 -15.47
C ALA A 102 14.49 -7.35 -15.01
N ALA A 103 14.77 -6.22 -14.35
CA ALA A 103 16.09 -5.93 -13.80
C ALA A 103 16.54 -6.88 -12.67
N TYR A 104 15.60 -7.63 -12.07
CA TYR A 104 15.84 -8.53 -10.94
C TYR A 104 15.62 -10.00 -11.31
N GLU A 105 15.63 -10.34 -12.61
CA GLU A 105 15.32 -11.70 -13.08
C GLU A 105 16.29 -12.76 -12.50
N ASP A 106 17.56 -12.41 -12.33
CA ASP A 106 18.59 -13.28 -11.75
C ASP A 106 18.58 -13.31 -10.22
N GLU A 107 17.78 -12.46 -9.57
CA GLU A 107 17.69 -12.41 -8.12
C GLU A 107 16.58 -13.33 -7.58
N ASN A 108 16.90 -14.06 -6.51
CA ASN A 108 15.90 -14.84 -5.80
C ASN A 108 14.91 -13.91 -5.09
N ALA A 109 13.80 -13.64 -5.77
CA ALA A 109 12.70 -12.88 -5.20
C ALA A 109 12.19 -13.53 -3.91
N TRP A 110 11.87 -12.70 -2.92
CA TRP A 110 11.32 -13.17 -1.66
C TRP A 110 10.05 -13.99 -1.89
N ARG A 111 9.91 -15.09 -1.16
CA ARG A 111 8.71 -15.94 -1.15
C ARG A 111 8.19 -16.06 0.27
N PRO A 112 6.87 -16.07 0.47
CA PRO A 112 6.25 -16.29 1.77
C PRO A 112 6.83 -17.53 2.49
N PRO A 113 7.57 -17.39 3.63
CA PRO A 113 8.13 -18.52 4.40
C PRO A 113 7.10 -19.40 5.14
N GLY A 114 5.82 -19.36 4.79
CA GLY A 114 4.74 -20.11 5.47
C GLY A 114 4.40 -19.66 6.90
N ARG A 115 5.03 -18.61 7.43
CA ARG A 115 4.75 -18.03 8.75
C ARG A 115 4.15 -16.63 8.59
N VAL A 116 2.92 -16.44 9.06
CA VAL A 116 2.14 -15.21 8.87
C VAL A 116 2.85 -14.00 9.44
N GLU A 117 3.52 -14.14 10.59
CA GLU A 117 4.22 -13.05 11.28
C GLU A 117 5.36 -12.48 10.43
N LYS A 118 5.97 -13.32 9.57
CA LYS A 118 7.04 -12.89 8.67
C LYS A 118 6.49 -12.19 7.43
N HIS A 119 5.28 -12.51 6.98
CA HIS A 119 4.63 -11.86 5.84
C HIS A 119 4.18 -10.44 6.19
N ILE A 120 3.54 -10.28 7.35
CA ILE A 120 3.04 -8.97 7.80
C ILE A 120 4.15 -8.03 8.25
N ARG A 121 5.36 -8.56 8.51
CA ARG A 121 6.49 -7.77 9.00
C ARG A 121 6.87 -6.65 8.04
N ALA A 122 6.96 -6.92 6.73
CA ALA A 122 7.42 -5.92 5.77
C ALA A 122 6.46 -4.71 5.67
N PRO A 123 5.14 -4.89 5.45
CA PRO A 123 4.19 -3.77 5.48
C PRO A 123 4.18 -3.02 6.82
N LEU A 124 4.20 -3.75 7.95
CA LEU A 124 4.19 -3.13 9.28
C LEU A 124 5.45 -2.31 9.55
N ILE A 125 6.61 -2.70 9.02
CA ILE A 125 7.85 -1.93 9.16
C ILE A 125 7.71 -0.59 8.42
N ALA A 126 7.19 -0.58 7.20
CA ALA A 126 7.01 0.65 6.43
C ALA A 126 6.11 1.66 7.16
N GLU A 127 4.98 1.18 7.72
CA GLU A 127 4.09 2.02 8.51
C GLU A 127 4.75 2.53 9.79
N LYS A 128 5.46 1.64 10.52
CA LYS A 128 6.18 2.02 11.74
C LYS A 128 7.26 3.06 11.48
N LEU A 129 7.99 2.95 10.37
CA LEU A 129 8.99 3.93 9.97
C LEU A 129 8.35 5.30 9.70
N LYS A 130 7.21 5.32 9.00
CA LYS A 130 6.44 6.56 8.81
C LYS A 130 6.00 7.19 10.13
N HIS A 131 5.54 6.36 11.08
CA HIS A 131 5.13 6.84 12.39
C HIS A 131 6.31 7.39 13.20
N ILE A 132 7.46 6.72 13.17
CA ILE A 132 8.70 7.19 13.81
C ILE A 132 9.09 8.58 13.28
N GLU A 133 9.01 8.79 11.97
CA GLU A 133 9.38 10.08 11.37
C GLU A 133 8.44 11.20 11.82
N ASN A 134 7.13 10.94 11.86
CA ASN A 134 6.16 11.90 12.38
C ASN A 134 6.41 12.25 13.85
N LEU A 135 6.76 11.26 14.68
CA LEU A 135 7.08 11.49 16.09
C LEU A 135 8.35 12.32 16.25
N LYS A 136 9.38 12.11 15.42
CA LYS A 136 10.59 12.94 15.45
C LYS A 136 10.27 14.40 15.16
N LEU A 137 9.48 14.67 14.11
CA LEU A 137 9.07 16.03 13.78
C LEU A 137 8.30 16.69 14.93
N LEU A 138 7.40 15.95 15.57
CA LEU A 138 6.66 16.45 16.73
C LEU A 138 7.58 16.75 17.92
N VAL A 139 8.55 15.88 18.20
CA VAL A 139 9.53 16.11 19.27
C VAL A 139 10.34 17.37 18.99
N GLU A 140 10.85 17.52 17.76
CA GLU A 140 11.63 18.69 17.37
C GLU A 140 10.83 20.00 17.50
N GLU A 141 9.55 19.99 17.12
CA GLU A 141 8.64 21.13 17.30
C GLU A 141 8.47 21.50 18.78
N LYS A 142 8.28 20.49 19.64
CA LYS A 142 8.13 20.70 21.09
C LYS A 142 9.42 21.19 21.72
N GLU A 143 10.59 20.67 21.32
CA GLU A 143 11.89 21.15 21.80
C GLU A 143 12.13 22.61 21.43
N LYS A 144 11.85 23.01 20.18
CA LYS A 144 11.92 24.42 19.75
C LYS A 144 10.99 25.30 20.58
N SER A 145 9.77 24.84 20.83
CA SER A 145 8.80 25.57 21.66
C SER A 145 9.28 25.74 23.10
N VAL A 146 9.83 24.69 23.69
CA VAL A 146 10.38 24.73 25.06
C VAL A 146 11.53 25.71 25.14
N GLU A 147 12.47 25.70 24.19
CA GLU A 147 13.61 26.62 24.20
C GLU A 147 13.17 28.09 24.03
N PHE A 148 12.15 28.33 23.20
CA PHE A 148 11.50 29.62 23.08
C PHE A 148 10.90 30.10 24.42
N PHE A 149 10.11 29.24 25.09
CA PHE A 149 9.51 29.60 26.37
C PHE A 149 10.55 29.78 27.47
N LYS A 150 11.58 28.94 27.53
CA LYS A 150 12.70 29.06 28.46
C LYS A 150 13.37 30.42 28.32
N THR A 151 13.67 30.84 27.09
CA THR A 151 14.24 32.16 26.80
C THR A 151 13.33 33.29 27.30
N LYS A 152 12.02 33.19 27.05
CA LYS A 152 11.03 34.18 27.49
C LYS A 152 10.95 34.28 29.02
N VAL A 153 10.92 33.15 29.70
CA VAL A 153 10.87 33.07 31.18
C VAL A 153 12.14 33.64 31.80
N THR A 154 13.31 33.29 31.25
CA THR A 154 14.59 33.83 31.75
C THR A 154 14.62 35.35 31.63
N ARG A 155 14.27 35.92 30.46
CA ARG A 155 14.19 37.39 30.29
C ARG A 155 13.23 38.05 31.27
N ALA A 156 12.06 37.44 31.50
CA ALA A 156 11.10 37.96 32.47
C ALA A 156 11.65 37.93 33.90
N ARG A 157 12.32 36.84 34.29
CA ARG A 157 12.98 36.72 35.60
C ARG A 157 14.09 37.76 35.77
N ASP A 158 14.92 37.96 34.76
CA ASP A 158 16.01 38.95 34.78
C ASP A 158 15.44 40.38 34.94
N HIS A 159 14.34 40.68 34.24
CA HIS A 159 13.66 41.96 34.36
C HIS A 159 13.11 42.20 35.78
N VAL A 160 12.45 41.21 36.37
CA VAL A 160 11.96 41.29 37.75
C VAL A 160 13.12 41.48 38.73
N GLN A 161 14.23 40.74 38.57
CA GLN A 161 15.40 40.89 39.43
C GLN A 161 16.02 42.29 39.32
N LEU A 162 16.07 42.87 38.12
CA LEU A 162 16.53 44.24 37.93
C LEU A 162 15.61 45.25 38.63
N GLN A 163 14.30 45.10 38.48
CA GLN A 163 13.32 45.96 39.16
C GLN A 163 13.43 45.85 40.69
N MET A 164 13.63 44.65 41.23
CA MET A 164 13.85 44.44 42.66
C MET A 164 15.10 45.18 43.15
N LYS A 165 16.23 45.08 42.44
CA LYS A 165 17.46 45.83 42.79
C LYS A 165 17.24 47.33 42.80
N LEU A 166 16.56 47.86 41.78
CA LEU A 166 16.25 49.29 41.70
C LEU A 166 15.34 49.74 42.86
N LEU A 167 14.36 48.92 43.24
CA LEU A 167 13.50 49.21 44.39
C LEU A 167 14.26 49.20 45.71
N ASP A 168 15.19 48.27 45.90
CA ASP A 168 16.05 48.22 47.08
C ASP A 168 16.96 49.45 47.16
N GLU A 169 17.59 49.85 46.04
CA GLU A 169 18.41 51.07 45.97
C GLU A 169 17.60 52.34 46.27
N LEU A 170 16.39 52.47 45.70
CA LEU A 170 15.51 53.61 45.96
C LEU A 170 15.06 53.65 47.43
N LYS A 171 14.80 52.48 48.03
CA LYS A 171 14.47 52.36 49.45
C LYS A 171 15.63 52.81 50.34
N ASP A 172 16.86 52.43 50.00
CA ASP A 172 18.06 52.86 50.72
C ASP A 172 18.27 54.37 50.59
N VAL A 173 18.07 54.96 49.41
CA VAL A 173 18.14 56.42 49.21
C VAL A 173 17.06 57.15 50.03
N ALA A 174 15.82 56.64 50.02
CA ALA A 174 14.72 57.23 50.77
C ALA A 174 15.00 57.22 52.27
N THR A 175 15.44 56.07 52.82
CA THR A 175 15.79 55.96 54.24
C THR A 175 16.95 56.87 54.63
N ASN A 176 18.01 56.94 53.82
CA ASN A 176 19.13 57.86 54.05
C ASN A 176 18.71 59.33 53.99
N SER A 177 17.81 59.70 53.07
CA SER A 177 17.25 61.06 52.98
C SER A 177 16.44 61.42 54.24
N THR A 178 15.59 60.50 54.72
CA THR A 178 14.84 60.70 55.96
C THR A 178 15.77 60.93 57.15
N VAL A 179 16.80 60.09 57.32
CA VAL A 179 17.80 60.24 58.40
C VAL A 179 18.54 61.57 58.30
N ASN A 180 18.92 61.99 57.09
CA ASN A 180 19.57 63.28 56.87
C ASN A 180 18.65 64.47 57.22
N CYS A 181 17.39 64.43 56.81
CA CYS A 181 16.38 65.45 57.17
C CYS A 181 16.19 65.53 58.69
N GLU A 182 16.07 64.40 59.37
CA GLU A 182 15.97 64.34 60.84
C GLU A 182 17.21 64.95 61.51
N THR A 183 18.39 64.64 60.99
CA THR A 183 19.67 65.18 61.49
C THR A 183 19.76 66.70 61.32
N VAL A 184 19.36 67.22 60.16
CA VAL A 184 19.33 68.67 59.88
C VAL A 184 18.30 69.39 60.77
N LEU A 185 17.11 68.82 60.93
CA LEU A 185 16.09 69.35 61.85
C LEU A 185 16.60 69.40 63.30
N ALA A 186 17.28 68.34 63.75
CA ALA A 186 17.89 68.29 65.08
C ALA A 186 19.05 69.29 65.26
N ALA A 187 19.79 69.61 64.19
CA ALA A 187 20.84 70.63 64.22
C ALA A 187 20.27 72.06 64.24
N LEU A 188 19.23 72.34 63.46
CA LEU A 188 18.57 73.65 63.43
C LEU A 188 17.91 73.98 64.77
N THR A 189 17.24 73.02 65.39
CA THR A 189 16.61 73.17 66.72
C THR A 189 17.62 73.36 67.86
N LYS A 190 18.88 72.93 67.70
CA LYS A 190 19.96 73.18 68.67
C LYS A 190 20.59 74.57 68.54
N HIS A 191 20.41 75.27 67.42
CA HIS A 191 20.95 76.62 67.21
C HIS A 191 19.93 77.74 67.52
N GLU A 192 18.70 77.41 67.92
CA GLU A 192 17.65 78.35 68.33
C GLU A 192 17.51 78.53 69.86
N ILE A 193 18.55 78.23 70.66
CA ILE A 193 18.60 78.52 72.11
C ILE A 193 19.81 79.40 72.43
#